data_AF-A0A0F0LE43-F1
#
_entry.id   AF-A0A0F0LE43-F1
#
_cell.length_a   1.000
_cell.length_b   1.000
_cell.length_c   1.000
_cell.angle_alpha   90.00
_cell.angle_beta   90.00
_cell.angle_gamma   90.00
#
_symmetry.space_group_name_H-M   'P 1'
#
loop_
_entity.id
_entity.type
_entity.pdbx_description
1 polymer ?
#
loop_
_entity_poly.entity_id
_entity_poly.type
_entity_poly.pdbx_seq_one_letter_code
_entity_poly.pdbx_strand_id
1 'polypeptide(L)'
;MSASVPPSPWTNAAAEEPRVPRGTPVYTAWAWVTAWTTVAAVAASAVMMWLLTGPILTYARHVAELSGMAATGARVQPSAVFAIMFDLMPGIMTASLVGTLLSWALYAFAIVAGYRDYVQLGRLGYPKRFHWAWSFLSPVYPIGRAVVVRRQAGAGSATMWIALAATAASLLLSLGWSFWLMTAMFDAMRAGLGTFA
;
A
#
# COMPACT_ATOMS: atom_id res chain seq x y z
N MET A 1 41.20 -8.69 45.08
CA MET A 1 41.69 -9.43 43.89
C MET A 1 40.60 -9.38 42.84
N SER A 2 40.69 -8.47 41.87
CA SER A 2 39.73 -8.36 40.77
C SER A 2 40.07 -9.39 39.71
N ALA A 3 39.21 -10.38 39.52
CA ALA A 3 39.36 -11.34 38.42
C ALA A 3 39.26 -10.61 37.08
N SER A 4 40.35 -10.59 36.32
CA SER A 4 40.37 -10.08 34.95
C SER A 4 39.46 -10.95 34.09
N VAL A 5 38.37 -10.38 33.58
CA VAL A 5 37.50 -11.04 32.60
C VAL A 5 38.36 -11.35 31.36
N PRO A 6 38.45 -12.61 30.92
CA PRO A 6 39.21 -12.95 29.72
C PRO A 6 38.61 -12.23 28.50
N PRO A 7 39.43 -11.74 27.56
CA PRO A 7 38.92 -11.09 26.35
C PRO A 7 38.01 -12.06 25.61
N SER A 8 36.84 -11.57 25.20
CA SER A 8 35.90 -12.31 24.37
C SER A 8 36.63 -12.89 23.15
N PRO A 9 36.55 -14.21 22.88
CA PRO A 9 37.13 -14.81 21.68
C PRO A 9 36.47 -14.28 20.40
N TRP A 10 35.30 -13.67 20.53
CA TRP A 10 34.62 -12.92 19.49
C TRP A 10 35.11 -11.47 19.51
N THR A 11 36.37 -11.24 19.15
CA THR A 11 36.74 -9.94 18.58
C THR A 11 35.99 -9.83 17.26
N ASN A 12 34.83 -9.17 17.30
CA ASN A 12 34.31 -8.51 16.10
C ASN A 12 35.31 -7.41 15.78
N ALA A 13 36.45 -7.77 15.16
CA ALA A 13 37.21 -6.81 14.37
C ALA A 13 36.15 -6.22 13.45
N ALA A 14 35.78 -4.96 13.69
CA ALA A 14 34.74 -4.29 12.95
C ALA A 14 35.21 -4.30 11.50
N ALA A 15 34.81 -5.34 10.75
CA ALA A 15 35.24 -5.55 9.38
C ALA A 15 34.84 -4.28 8.66
N GLU A 16 35.83 -3.52 8.24
CA GLU A 16 35.64 -2.18 7.70
C GLU A 16 34.56 -2.27 6.62
N GLU A 17 33.38 -1.69 6.90
CA GLU A 17 32.24 -1.88 6.00
C GLU A 17 32.66 -1.40 4.61
N PRO A 18 32.56 -2.22 3.55
CA PRO A 18 33.07 -1.85 2.24
C PRO A 18 32.51 -0.50 1.79
N ARG A 19 33.37 0.52 1.69
CA ARG A 19 32.94 1.87 1.33
C ARG A 19 33.12 2.11 -0.16
N VAL A 20 32.17 2.83 -0.75
CA VAL A 20 32.32 3.33 -2.12
C VAL A 20 33.13 4.63 -2.12
N PRO A 21 33.79 4.98 -3.24
CA PRO A 21 34.47 6.26 -3.37
C PRO A 21 33.55 7.44 -3.03
N ARG A 22 34.11 8.49 -2.43
CA ARG A 22 33.36 9.72 -2.16
C ARG A 22 32.86 10.31 -3.47
N GLY A 23 31.58 10.67 -3.52
CA GLY A 23 30.92 11.22 -4.71
C GLY A 23 30.21 10.20 -5.59
N THR A 24 30.27 8.89 -5.29
CA THR A 24 29.44 7.90 -5.98
C THR A 24 27.96 8.25 -5.82
N PRO A 25 27.18 8.32 -6.92
CA PRO A 25 25.76 8.62 -6.85
C PRO A 25 25.01 7.64 -5.95
N VAL A 26 24.21 8.21 -5.05
CA VAL A 26 23.41 7.49 -4.03
C VAL A 26 21.97 7.26 -4.52
N TYR A 27 21.45 8.22 -5.29
CA TYR A 27 20.11 8.19 -5.85
C TYR A 27 20.19 7.93 -7.35
N THR A 28 19.76 6.73 -7.77
CA THR A 28 19.57 6.40 -9.18
C THR A 28 18.18 6.86 -9.64
N ALA A 29 17.90 6.92 -10.94
CA ALA A 29 16.52 7.16 -11.39
C ALA A 29 15.57 6.06 -10.89
N TRP A 30 16.01 4.80 -10.94
CA TRP A 30 15.25 3.64 -10.48
C TRP A 30 15.04 3.60 -8.95
N ALA A 31 15.93 4.23 -8.18
CA ALA A 31 15.77 4.50 -6.75
C ALA A 31 14.49 5.28 -6.47
N TRP A 32 14.29 6.35 -7.23
CA TRP A 32 13.12 7.21 -7.10
C TRP A 32 11.88 6.49 -7.59
N VAL A 33 11.95 5.82 -8.73
CA VAL A 33 10.84 5.03 -9.26
C VAL A 33 10.37 3.99 -8.24
N THR A 34 11.28 3.21 -7.64
CA THR A 34 10.92 2.21 -6.62
C THR A 34 10.35 2.80 -5.33
N ALA A 35 10.72 4.02 -4.95
CA ALA A 35 10.11 4.68 -3.80
C ALA A 35 8.71 5.22 -4.15
N TRP A 36 8.55 5.80 -5.34
CA TRP A 36 7.29 6.36 -5.81
C TRP A 36 6.25 5.30 -6.18
N THR A 37 6.64 4.06 -6.50
CA THR A 37 5.68 2.97 -6.69
C THR A 37 4.87 2.68 -5.43
N THR A 38 5.46 2.80 -4.24
CA THR A 38 4.72 2.68 -2.97
C THR A 38 3.70 3.80 -2.84
N VAL A 39 4.07 5.04 -3.17
CA VAL A 39 3.13 6.18 -3.16
C VAL A 39 2.01 6.00 -4.19
N ALA A 40 2.35 5.56 -5.40
CA ALA A 40 1.39 5.29 -6.45
C ALA A 40 0.40 4.18 -6.05
N ALA A 41 0.86 3.15 -5.33
CA ALA A 41 -0.01 2.12 -4.79
C ALA A 41 -1.01 2.69 -3.78
N VAL A 42 -0.59 3.59 -2.88
CA VAL A 42 -1.51 4.28 -1.94
C VAL A 42 -2.53 5.13 -2.68
N ALA A 43 -2.10 5.88 -3.69
CA ALA A 43 -3.00 6.68 -4.51
C ALA A 43 -4.01 5.79 -5.26
N ALA A 44 -3.56 4.67 -5.84
CA ALA A 44 -4.43 3.70 -6.48
C ALA A 44 -5.45 3.11 -5.48
N SER A 45 -5.03 2.78 -4.26
CA SER A 45 -5.93 2.34 -3.19
C SER A 45 -6.97 3.41 -2.85
N ALA A 46 -6.57 4.67 -2.70
CA ALA A 46 -7.50 5.78 -2.43
C ALA A 46 -8.55 5.93 -3.55
N VAL A 47 -8.11 5.88 -4.81
CA VAL A 47 -9.00 5.92 -5.97
C VAL A 47 -9.97 4.74 -5.95
N MET A 48 -9.51 3.53 -5.65
CA MET A 48 -10.37 2.35 -5.57
C MET A 48 -11.39 2.45 -4.44
N MET A 49 -10.97 2.95 -3.27
CA MET A 49 -11.85 3.18 -2.14
C MET A 49 -12.94 4.20 -2.50
N TRP A 50 -12.58 5.27 -3.21
CA TRP A 50 -13.51 6.25 -3.72
C TRP A 50 -14.50 5.66 -4.74
N LEU A 51 -14.01 4.91 -5.74
CA LEU A 51 -14.85 4.26 -6.75
C LEU A 51 -15.85 3.27 -6.14
N LEU A 52 -15.46 2.52 -5.12
CA LEU A 52 -16.33 1.55 -4.45
C LEU A 52 -17.30 2.19 -3.45
N THR A 53 -17.03 3.41 -2.98
CA THR A 53 -17.87 4.08 -1.97
C THR A 53 -19.28 4.35 -2.48
N GLY A 54 -19.42 4.84 -3.72
CA GLY A 54 -20.73 5.11 -4.31
C GLY A 54 -21.63 3.87 -4.34
N PRO A 55 -21.20 2.77 -4.99
CA PRO A 55 -21.94 1.51 -5.01
C PRO A 55 -22.27 0.95 -3.62
N ILE A 56 -21.34 1.02 -2.67
CA ILE A 56 -21.57 0.54 -1.29
C ILE A 56 -22.67 1.36 -0.60
N LEU A 57 -22.63 2.68 -0.70
CA LEU A 57 -23.66 3.54 -0.08
C LEU A 57 -25.01 3.39 -0.77
N THR A 58 -25.04 3.23 -2.10
CA THR A 58 -26.27 2.94 -2.84
C THR A 58 -26.86 1.60 -2.41
N TYR A 59 -26.05 0.57 -2.28
CA TYR A 59 -26.48 -0.72 -1.74
C TYR A 59 -27.07 -0.60 -0.33
N ALA A 60 -26.40 0.13 0.57
CA ALA A 60 -26.88 0.32 1.94
C ALA A 60 -28.26 0.99 2.00
N ARG A 61 -28.53 1.98 1.14
CA ARG A 61 -29.86 2.62 1.03
C ARG A 61 -30.94 1.63 0.59
N HIS A 62 -30.68 0.88 -0.47
CA HIS A 62 -31.63 -0.12 -0.98
C HIS A 62 -31.95 -1.20 0.06
N VAL A 63 -30.94 -1.66 0.81
CA VAL A 63 -31.15 -2.62 1.90
C VAL A 63 -32.04 -2.03 3.00
N ALA A 64 -31.85 -0.75 3.35
CA ALA A 64 -32.67 -0.07 4.34
C ALA A 64 -34.14 0.08 3.89
N GLU A 65 -34.36 0.45 2.63
CA GLU A 65 -35.70 0.55 2.04
C GLU A 65 -36.44 -0.79 2.05
N LEU A 66 -35.78 -1.87 1.59
CA LEU A 66 -36.35 -3.22 1.61
C LEU A 66 -36.66 -3.69 3.04
N SER A 67 -35.79 -3.37 3.99
CA SER A 67 -35.98 -3.70 5.41
C SER A 67 -37.17 -2.95 5.99
N GLY A 68 -37.36 -1.67 5.64
CA GLY A 68 -38.51 -0.87 6.02
C GLY A 68 -39.83 -1.42 5.47
N MET A 69 -39.85 -1.82 4.19
CA MET A 69 -41.03 -2.46 3.58
C MET A 69 -41.38 -3.79 4.25
N ALA A 70 -40.38 -4.62 4.57
CA ALA A 70 -40.62 -5.87 5.28
C ALA A 70 -41.19 -5.63 6.69
N ALA A 71 -40.73 -4.57 7.38
CA ALA A 71 -41.20 -4.20 8.71
C ALA A 71 -42.66 -3.74 8.75
N THR A 72 -43.18 -3.15 7.66
CA THR A 72 -44.60 -2.78 7.52
C THR A 72 -45.50 -3.95 7.07
N GLY A 73 -44.93 -5.16 6.94
CA GLY A 73 -45.64 -6.35 6.49
C GLY A 73 -45.82 -6.44 4.97
N ALA A 74 -45.23 -5.53 4.19
CA ALA A 74 -45.24 -5.60 2.74
C ALA A 74 -44.33 -6.74 2.27
N ARG A 75 -44.79 -7.50 1.25
CA ARG A 75 -43.97 -8.55 0.65
C ARG A 75 -42.90 -7.94 -0.24
N VAL A 76 -41.64 -8.22 0.07
CA VAL A 76 -40.51 -7.91 -0.82
C VAL A 76 -40.58 -8.81 -2.04
N GLN A 77 -40.78 -8.21 -3.21
CA GLN A 77 -40.80 -8.96 -4.47
C GLN A 77 -39.36 -9.37 -4.85
N PRO A 78 -39.13 -10.62 -5.28
CA PRO A 78 -37.80 -11.05 -5.74
C PRO A 78 -37.22 -10.19 -6.86
N SER A 79 -38.07 -9.66 -7.75
CA SER A 79 -37.68 -8.76 -8.85
C SER A 79 -36.99 -7.48 -8.38
N ALA A 80 -37.35 -6.93 -7.23
CA ALA A 80 -36.73 -5.74 -6.67
C ALA A 80 -35.26 -6.02 -6.27
N VAL A 81 -35.00 -7.19 -5.67
CA VAL A 81 -33.65 -7.63 -5.31
C VAL A 81 -32.79 -7.81 -6.57
N PHE A 82 -33.35 -8.41 -7.61
CA PHE A 82 -32.65 -8.55 -8.90
C PHE A 82 -32.32 -7.18 -9.52
N ALA A 83 -33.27 -6.23 -9.53
CA ALA A 83 -33.04 -4.90 -10.07
C ALA A 83 -31.86 -4.18 -9.38
N ILE A 84 -31.79 -4.26 -8.04
CA ILE A 84 -30.68 -3.71 -7.25
C ILE A 84 -29.34 -4.34 -7.63
N MET A 85 -29.29 -5.67 -7.76
CA MET A 85 -28.05 -6.34 -8.16
C MET A 85 -27.58 -5.92 -9.55
N PHE A 86 -28.50 -5.82 -10.51
CA PHE A 86 -28.18 -5.42 -11.89
C PHE A 86 -27.73 -3.96 -11.99
N ASP A 87 -28.26 -3.07 -11.15
CA ASP A 87 -27.84 -1.67 -11.10
C ASP A 87 -26.41 -1.51 -10.54
N LEU A 88 -26.09 -2.27 -9.48
CA LEU A 88 -24.79 -2.17 -8.79
C LEU A 88 -23.67 -2.94 -9.49
N MET A 89 -23.98 -4.07 -10.13
CA MET A 89 -22.97 -4.99 -10.69
C MET A 89 -22.00 -4.32 -11.67
N PRO A 90 -22.46 -3.55 -12.69
CA PRO A 90 -21.56 -2.95 -13.67
C PRO A 90 -20.51 -2.03 -13.03
N GLY A 91 -20.92 -1.21 -12.07
CA GLY A 91 -20.02 -0.29 -11.36
C GLY A 91 -18.98 -1.04 -10.52
N ILE A 92 -19.41 -2.02 -9.73
CA ILE A 92 -18.51 -2.84 -8.89
C ILE A 92 -17.54 -3.65 -9.75
N MET A 93 -18.01 -4.26 -10.84
CA MET A 93 -17.19 -5.06 -11.74
C MET A 93 -16.15 -4.21 -12.47
N THR A 94 -16.55 -3.04 -12.97
CA THR A 94 -15.63 -2.11 -13.64
C THR A 94 -14.56 -1.61 -12.68
N ALA A 95 -14.95 -1.18 -11.48
CA ALA A 95 -14.01 -0.74 -10.45
C ALA A 95 -13.04 -1.86 -10.04
N SER A 96 -13.56 -3.08 -9.82
CA SER A 96 -12.76 -4.24 -9.43
C SER A 96 -11.78 -4.66 -10.53
N LEU A 97 -12.21 -4.66 -11.80
CA LEU A 97 -11.36 -4.99 -12.94
C LEU A 97 -10.23 -3.96 -13.10
N VAL A 98 -10.58 -2.67 -13.14
CA VAL A 98 -9.61 -1.59 -13.27
C VAL A 98 -8.63 -1.60 -12.09
N GLY A 99 -9.13 -1.79 -10.87
CA GLY A 99 -8.31 -1.88 -9.66
C GLY A 99 -7.34 -3.05 -9.66
N THR A 100 -7.82 -4.22 -10.08
CA THR A 100 -6.98 -5.42 -10.17
C THR A 100 -5.87 -5.22 -11.19
N LEU A 101 -6.21 -4.74 -12.39
CA LEU A 101 -5.23 -4.49 -13.45
C LEU A 101 -4.20 -3.44 -13.05
N LEU A 102 -4.64 -2.33 -12.44
CA LEU A 102 -3.74 -1.28 -11.96
C LEU A 102 -2.82 -1.79 -10.85
N SER A 103 -3.33 -2.58 -9.93
CA SER A 103 -2.53 -3.18 -8.84
C SER A 103 -1.46 -4.11 -9.38
N TRP A 104 -1.80 -4.99 -10.32
CA TRP A 104 -0.84 -5.87 -10.98
C TRP A 104 0.20 -5.10 -11.79
N ALA A 105 -0.21 -4.04 -12.50
CA ALA A 105 0.69 -3.19 -13.26
C ALA A 105 1.71 -2.49 -12.34
N LEU A 106 1.25 -1.88 -11.25
CA LEU A 106 2.12 -1.23 -10.26
C LEU A 106 3.07 -2.24 -9.58
N TYR A 107 2.57 -3.44 -9.28
CA TYR A 107 3.36 -4.52 -8.69
C TYR A 107 4.48 -4.99 -9.63
N ALA A 108 4.15 -5.32 -10.87
CA ALA A 108 5.13 -5.71 -11.89
C ALA A 108 6.15 -4.59 -12.13
N PHE A 109 5.69 -3.34 -12.20
CA PHE A 109 6.55 -2.17 -12.38
C PHE A 109 7.52 -1.98 -11.22
N ALA A 110 7.09 -2.19 -9.97
CA ALA A 110 7.97 -2.14 -8.79
C ALA A 110 9.07 -3.19 -8.84
N ILE A 111 8.76 -4.41 -9.29
CA ILE A 111 9.74 -5.48 -9.46
C ILE A 111 10.77 -5.12 -10.54
N VAL A 112 10.31 -4.69 -11.72
CA VAL A 112 11.18 -4.29 -12.83
C VAL A 112 12.07 -3.10 -12.42
N ALA A 113 11.52 -2.11 -11.72
CA ALA A 113 12.28 -0.97 -11.22
C ALA A 113 13.33 -1.40 -10.19
N GLY A 114 13.02 -2.33 -9.29
CA GLY A 114 13.98 -2.88 -8.33
C GLY A 114 15.12 -3.63 -9.00
N TYR A 115 14.82 -4.45 -10.01
CA TYR A 115 15.85 -5.11 -10.81
C TYR A 115 16.77 -4.11 -11.51
N ARG A 116 16.21 -3.08 -12.14
CA ARG A 116 16.99 -2.04 -12.85
C ARG A 116 17.87 -1.23 -11.88
N ASP A 117 17.36 -0.88 -10.71
CA ASP A 117 18.16 -0.23 -9.66
C ASP A 117 19.30 -1.12 -9.19
N TYR A 118 19.04 -2.41 -8.93
CA TYR A 118 20.06 -3.38 -8.52
C TYR A 118 21.21 -3.53 -9.53
N VAL A 119 20.87 -3.57 -10.83
CA VAL A 119 21.87 -3.59 -11.91
C VAL A 119 22.66 -2.28 -11.95
N GLN A 120 21.99 -1.13 -11.81
CA GLN A 120 22.64 0.17 -11.84
C GLN A 120 23.60 0.38 -10.67
N LEU A 121 23.23 -0.03 -9.45
CA LEU A 121 24.13 0.00 -8.29
C LEU A 121 25.38 -0.85 -8.51
N GLY A 122 25.26 -1.98 -9.21
CA GLY A 122 26.40 -2.79 -9.62
C GLY A 122 27.35 -2.04 -10.55
N ARG A 123 26.81 -1.31 -11.52
CA ARG A 123 27.60 -0.48 -12.46
C ARG A 123 28.28 0.70 -11.77
N LEU A 124 27.68 1.21 -10.69
CA LEU A 124 28.25 2.27 -9.86
C LEU A 124 29.34 1.77 -8.88
N GLY A 125 29.62 0.47 -8.87
CA GLY A 125 30.69 -0.12 -8.06
C GLY A 125 30.32 -0.38 -6.60
N TYR A 126 29.02 -0.48 -6.25
CA TYR A 126 28.62 -0.85 -4.90
C TYR A 126 28.96 -2.33 -4.63
N PRO A 127 29.87 -2.63 -3.68
CA PRO A 127 30.32 -4.01 -3.42
C PRO A 127 29.23 -4.87 -2.77
N LYS A 128 28.42 -4.30 -1.87
CA LYS A 128 27.23 -4.96 -1.31
C LYS A 128 25.97 -4.30 -1.85
N ARG A 129 24.99 -5.12 -2.25
CA ARG A 129 23.72 -4.66 -2.80
C ARG A 129 22.58 -5.41 -2.15
N PHE A 130 21.47 -4.72 -1.89
CA PHE A 130 20.26 -5.38 -1.42
C PHE A 130 19.60 -6.14 -2.58
N HIS A 131 19.21 -7.38 -2.36
CA HIS A 131 18.75 -8.23 -3.46
C HIS A 131 17.40 -7.74 -4.02
N TRP A 132 17.29 -7.60 -5.34
CA TRP A 132 16.09 -7.08 -6.01
C TRP A 132 14.84 -7.95 -5.78
N ALA A 133 15.00 -9.24 -5.46
CA ALA A 133 13.89 -10.14 -5.17
C ALA A 133 13.08 -9.70 -3.93
N TRP A 134 13.64 -8.83 -3.08
CA TRP A 134 12.85 -8.23 -2.01
C TRP A 134 11.81 -7.21 -2.49
N SER A 135 11.79 -6.85 -3.77
CA SER A 135 10.72 -6.04 -4.36
C SER A 135 9.37 -6.77 -4.42
N PHE A 136 9.36 -8.11 -4.33
CA PHE A 136 8.13 -8.88 -4.20
C PHE A 136 7.40 -8.60 -2.88
N LEU A 137 8.12 -8.13 -1.86
CA LEU A 137 7.59 -7.72 -0.57
C LEU A 137 7.67 -6.20 -0.47
N SER A 138 6.63 -5.49 -0.91
CA SER A 138 6.55 -4.05 -0.67
C SER A 138 6.25 -3.78 0.81
N PRO A 139 6.93 -2.84 1.50
CA PRO A 139 7.91 -1.84 1.01
C PRO A 139 9.39 -2.21 1.26
N VAL A 140 9.74 -3.50 1.37
CA VAL A 140 11.04 -3.98 1.89
C VAL A 140 12.21 -3.54 1.02
N TYR A 141 12.12 -3.61 -0.31
CA TYR A 141 13.24 -3.24 -1.19
C TYR A 141 13.68 -1.76 -1.07
N PRO A 142 12.79 -0.76 -1.20
CA PRO A 142 13.16 0.65 -1.03
C PRO A 142 13.83 0.96 0.32
N ILE A 143 13.41 0.28 1.39
CA ILE A 143 13.98 0.42 2.74
C ILE A 143 15.35 -0.26 2.81
N GLY A 144 15.43 -1.53 2.39
CA GLY A 144 16.66 -2.32 2.44
C GLY A 144 17.80 -1.72 1.60
N ARG A 145 17.50 -1.25 0.38
CA ARG A 145 18.51 -0.57 -0.46
C ARG A 145 19.05 0.69 0.19
N ALA A 146 18.18 1.50 0.81
CA ALA A 146 18.58 2.75 1.43
C ALA A 146 19.50 2.52 2.62
N VAL A 147 19.25 1.48 3.43
CA VAL A 147 20.12 1.07 4.54
C VAL A 147 21.49 0.60 4.01
N VAL A 148 21.50 -0.27 2.99
CA VAL A 148 22.74 -0.80 2.39
C VAL A 148 23.57 0.30 1.73
N VAL A 149 22.94 1.23 1.02
CA VAL A 149 23.62 2.36 0.39
C VAL A 149 24.13 3.35 1.46
N ARG A 150 23.32 3.65 2.49
CA ARG A 150 23.74 4.55 3.58
C ARG A 150 24.95 4.04 4.34
N ARG A 151 25.06 2.72 4.56
CA ARG A 151 26.23 2.09 5.18
C ARG A 151 27.51 2.27 4.36
N GLN A 152 27.42 2.17 3.03
CA GLN A 152 28.59 2.19 2.15
C GLN A 152 28.98 3.61 1.69
N ALA A 153 28.00 4.51 1.51
CA ALA A 153 28.20 5.86 0.98
C ALA A 153 28.01 6.98 2.04
N GLY A 154 27.49 6.67 3.23
CA GLY A 154 27.20 7.64 4.29
C GLY A 154 25.91 8.46 4.10
N ALA A 155 25.23 8.34 2.95
CA ALA A 155 23.99 9.05 2.63
C ALA A 155 23.00 8.14 1.89
N GLY A 156 21.73 8.57 1.72
CA GLY A 156 20.74 7.84 0.92
C GLY A 156 19.42 7.47 1.60
N SER A 157 19.09 8.10 2.71
CA SER A 157 17.87 7.78 3.48
C SER A 157 16.58 8.31 2.86
N ALA A 158 16.62 9.16 1.82
CA ALA A 158 15.40 9.79 1.28
C ALA A 158 14.39 8.75 0.75
N THR A 159 14.83 7.73 0.01
CA THR A 159 13.93 6.70 -0.52
C THR A 159 13.32 5.83 0.57
N MET A 160 14.01 5.66 1.70
CA MET A 160 13.48 4.97 2.88
C MET A 160 12.33 5.78 3.49
N TRP A 161 12.54 7.08 3.70
CA TRP A 161 11.53 7.95 4.31
C TRP A 161 10.27 8.05 3.45
N ILE A 162 10.41 8.08 2.11
CA ILE A 162 9.26 8.08 1.21
C ILE A 162 8.46 6.78 1.33
N ALA A 163 9.14 5.62 1.29
CA ALA A 163 8.46 4.33 1.42
C ALA A 163 7.77 4.18 2.79
N LEU A 164 8.42 4.64 3.86
CA LEU A 164 7.87 4.62 5.21
C LEU A 164 6.66 5.55 5.35
N ALA A 165 6.78 6.80 4.87
CA ALA A 165 5.70 7.78 4.89
C ALA A 165 4.50 7.31 4.06
N ALA A 166 4.73 6.72 2.88
CA ALA A 166 3.68 6.14 2.06
C ALA A 166 2.99 4.97 2.79
N THR A 167 3.75 4.10 3.44
CA THR A 167 3.18 2.98 4.21
C THR A 167 2.33 3.48 5.38
N ALA A 168 2.82 4.47 6.13
CA ALA A 168 2.06 5.10 7.20
C ALA A 168 0.80 5.79 6.67
N ALA A 169 0.90 6.51 5.55
CA ALA A 169 -0.24 7.15 4.89
C ALA A 169 -1.30 6.12 4.44
N SER A 170 -0.87 4.96 3.92
CA SER A 170 -1.77 3.85 3.56
C SER A 170 -2.58 3.36 4.76
N LEU A 171 -1.91 3.16 5.91
CA LEU A 171 -2.56 2.73 7.14
C LEU A 171 -3.57 3.78 7.64
N LEU A 172 -3.16 5.04 7.68
CA LEU A 172 -4.03 6.14 8.12
C LEU A 172 -5.23 6.32 7.18
N LEU A 173 -5.00 6.24 5.88
CA LEU A 173 -6.06 6.28 4.87
C LEU A 173 -7.05 5.14 5.06
N SER A 174 -6.56 3.89 5.21
CA SER A 174 -7.41 2.73 5.39
C SER A 174 -8.26 2.85 6.65
N LEU A 175 -7.66 3.21 7.79
CA LEU A 175 -8.39 3.36 9.06
C LEU A 175 -9.40 4.51 9.00
N GLY A 176 -8.98 5.67 8.53
CA GLY A 176 -9.83 6.86 8.43
C GLY A 176 -11.01 6.63 7.50
N TRP A 177 -10.76 6.01 6.34
CA TRP A 177 -11.81 5.70 5.39
C TRP A 177 -12.76 4.62 5.89
N SER A 178 -12.27 3.56 6.53
CA SER A 178 -13.14 2.52 7.11
C SER A 178 -14.04 3.10 8.20
N PHE A 179 -13.49 3.95 9.07
CA PHE A 179 -14.27 4.64 10.09
C PHE A 179 -15.33 5.55 9.45
N TRP A 180 -14.92 6.38 8.49
CA TRP A 180 -15.85 7.26 7.77
C TRP A 180 -16.94 6.47 7.03
N LEU A 181 -16.58 5.41 6.31
CA LEU A 181 -17.51 4.57 5.57
C LEU A 181 -18.55 3.94 6.49
N MET A 182 -18.14 3.47 7.67
CA MET A 182 -19.05 2.95 8.68
C MET A 182 -20.07 4.01 9.12
N THR A 183 -19.61 5.23 9.42
CA THR A 183 -20.52 6.35 9.77
C THR A 183 -21.48 6.68 8.63
N ALA A 184 -20.98 6.76 7.39
CA ALA A 184 -21.78 7.04 6.21
C ALA A 184 -22.81 5.93 5.92
N MET A 185 -22.49 4.66 6.21
CA MET A 185 -23.43 3.55 6.12
C MET A 185 -24.54 3.66 7.16
N PHE A 186 -24.22 4.00 8.41
CA PHE A 186 -25.24 4.23 9.44
C PHE A 186 -26.18 5.37 9.06
N ASP A 187 -25.65 6.45 8.52
CA ASP A 187 -26.45 7.57 8.05
C ASP A 187 -27.33 7.20 6.85
N ALA A 188 -26.79 6.43 5.89
CA ALA A 188 -27.55 5.92 4.76
C ALA A 188 -28.71 5.00 5.20
N MET A 189 -28.46 4.11 6.17
CA MET A 189 -29.50 3.23 6.72
C MET A 189 -30.56 4.01 7.50
N ARG A 190 -30.15 5.00 8.31
CA ARG A 190 -31.09 5.86 9.05
C ARG A 190 -31.99 6.64 8.10
N ALA A 191 -31.42 7.22 7.05
CA ALA A 191 -32.16 8.00 6.06
C ALA A 191 -33.24 7.16 5.37
N GLY A 192 -32.93 5.90 5.01
CA GLY A 192 -33.90 4.99 4.39
C GLY A 192 -35.03 4.54 5.33
N LEU A 193 -34.83 4.55 6.65
CA LEU A 193 -35.87 4.22 7.63
C LEU A 193 -36.78 5.41 7.96
N GLY A 194 -36.25 6.63 7.92
CA GLY A 194 -36.98 7.86 8.27
C GLY A 194 -38.05 8.29 7.26
N THR A 195 -38.07 7.72 6.06
CA THR A 195 -39.09 7.99 5.02
C THR A 195 -40.43 7.26 5.24
N PHE A 196 -40.55 6.41 6.27
CA PHE A 196 -41.75 5.61 6.53
C PHE A 196 -42.55 6.02 7.78
N ALA A 197 -42.15 7.11 8.46
CA ALA A 197 -42.89 7.72 9.57
C ALA A 197 -43.64 8.97 9.09
#